data_AF-A0A3P6QEX4-F1
#
_entry.id   AF-A0A3P6QEX4-F1
#
_cell.length_a   1.000
_cell.length_b   1.000
_cell.length_c   1.000
_cell.angle_alpha   90.00
_cell.angle_beta   90.00
_cell.angle_gamma   90.00
#
_symmetry.space_group_name_H-M   'P 1'
#
loop_
_entity.id
_entity.type
_entity.pdbx_description
1 polymer ?
#
loop_
_entity_poly.entity_id
_entity_poly.type
_entity_poly.pdbx_seq_one_letter_code
_entity_poly.pdbx_strand_id
1 'polypeptide(L)'
;MQILEPKIAAQTKGDPNYDQKIALIGCGPASISCANFLARLGYRNVHIFEKSTKEGGLSMGEIPQFRLPEAAVNFELQMMKDLGVKVFTEHPFTTEDTANAVTIQKLRDQGYKAIFLGLGFPNAHSISVFEGLTPANGYLTSKDFLPKVCAASKTCSAKS
;
A
#
# COMPACT_ATOMS: atom_id res chain seq x y z
N MET A 1 -3.97 18.25 -8.49
CA MET A 1 -2.66 18.27 -7.80
C MET A 1 -2.90 18.71 -6.37
N GLN A 2 -2.60 17.85 -5.39
CA GLN A 2 -2.73 18.20 -3.98
C GLN A 2 -1.42 18.84 -3.50
N ILE A 3 -1.50 20.00 -2.84
CA ILE A 3 -0.32 20.71 -2.33
C ILE A 3 -0.41 20.86 -0.80
N LEU A 4 0.75 20.83 -0.14
CA LEU A 4 0.85 21.12 1.28
C LEU A 4 0.56 22.62 1.52
N GLU A 5 -0.26 22.93 2.52
CA GLU A 5 -0.56 24.32 2.86
C GLU A 5 0.71 25.08 3.32
N PRO A 6 0.99 26.28 2.78
CA PRO A 6 2.23 27.01 3.10
C PRO A 6 2.41 27.32 4.59
N LYS A 7 1.31 27.58 5.30
CA LYS A 7 1.34 27.86 6.75
C LYS A 7 1.78 26.63 7.56
N ILE A 8 1.22 25.46 7.22
CA ILE A 8 1.60 24.20 7.86
C ILE A 8 3.06 23.89 7.52
N ALA A 9 3.46 24.02 6.25
CA ALA A 9 4.84 23.80 5.84
C ALA A 9 5.85 24.66 6.63
N ALA A 10 5.52 25.94 6.86
CA ALA A 10 6.35 26.85 7.64
C ALA A 10 6.41 26.47 9.13
N GLN A 11 5.27 26.07 9.72
CA GLN A 11 5.19 25.65 11.11
C GLN A 11 5.95 24.35 11.38
N THR A 12 5.71 23.32 10.57
CA THR A 12 6.31 22.00 10.79
C THR A 12 7.81 22.01 10.53
N LYS A 13 8.33 22.93 9.70
CA LYS A 13 9.78 23.10 9.53
C LYS A 13 10.53 23.45 10.83
N GLY A 14 9.82 23.99 11.84
CA GLY A 14 10.35 24.24 13.17
C GLY A 14 10.33 23.02 14.11
N ASP A 15 9.66 21.93 13.72
CA ASP A 15 9.61 20.68 14.50
C ASP A 15 10.90 19.87 14.28
N PRO A 16 11.64 19.45 15.33
CA PRO A 16 12.84 18.64 15.18
C PRO A 16 12.59 17.27 14.53
N ASN A 17 11.33 16.82 14.47
CA ASN A 17 10.92 15.55 13.88
C ASN A 17 10.46 15.64 12.43
N TYR A 18 10.41 16.84 11.86
CA TYR A 18 9.91 17.11 10.49
C TYR A 18 10.55 16.23 9.41
N ASP A 19 11.86 16.00 9.53
CA ASP A 19 12.65 15.21 8.58
C ASP A 19 12.86 13.75 9.01
N GLN A 20 12.23 13.27 10.08
CA GLN A 20 12.36 11.88 10.51
C GLN A 20 11.71 10.93 9.48
N LYS A 21 12.38 9.79 9.25
CA LYS A 21 11.87 8.76 8.34
C LYS A 21 10.72 7.99 9.00
N ILE A 22 9.60 7.87 8.28
CA ILE A 22 8.41 7.12 8.70
C ILE A 22 8.13 6.03 7.67
N ALA A 23 8.03 4.78 8.13
CA ALA A 23 7.73 3.63 7.29
C ALA A 23 6.28 3.19 7.49
N LEU A 24 5.60 2.86 6.40
CA LEU A 24 4.28 2.24 6.40
C LEU A 24 4.37 0.93 5.61
N ILE A 25 3.80 -0.15 6.14
CA ILE A 25 3.83 -1.48 5.53
C ILE A 25 2.48 -1.79 4.91
N GLY A 26 2.47 -2.09 3.61
CA GLY A 26 1.28 -2.28 2.77
C GLY A 26 0.75 -0.96 2.22
N CYS A 27 0.42 -0.90 0.93
CA CYS A 27 -0.16 0.24 0.22
C CYS A 27 -1.68 0.07 0.05
N GLY A 28 -2.36 -0.28 1.15
CA GLY A 28 -3.83 -0.30 1.22
C GLY A 28 -4.43 1.00 1.76
N PRO A 29 -5.77 1.09 1.86
CA PRO A 29 -6.46 2.30 2.32
C PRO A 29 -5.97 2.84 3.67
N ALA A 30 -5.61 1.96 4.61
CA ALA A 30 -5.10 2.34 5.92
C ALA A 30 -3.78 3.13 5.83
N SER A 31 -2.81 2.63 5.07
CA SER A 31 -1.52 3.30 4.89
C SER A 31 -1.62 4.52 3.99
N ILE A 32 -2.47 4.49 2.97
CA ILE A 32 -2.72 5.67 2.10
C ILE A 32 -3.28 6.81 2.96
N SER A 33 -4.27 6.54 3.81
CA SER A 33 -4.84 7.52 4.73
C SER A 33 -3.78 8.05 5.71
N CYS A 34 -3.07 7.14 6.38
CA CYS A 34 -2.01 7.50 7.33
C CYS A 34 -0.93 8.38 6.68
N ALA A 35 -0.43 7.97 5.52
CA ALA A 35 0.60 8.71 4.78
C ALA A 35 0.09 10.09 4.32
N ASN A 36 -1.15 10.19 3.84
CA ASN A 36 -1.75 11.46 3.43
C ASN A 36 -1.86 12.43 4.62
N PHE A 37 -2.28 11.97 5.80
CA PHE A 37 -2.32 12.80 7.00
C PHE A 37 -0.93 13.23 7.46
N LEU A 38 0.04 12.32 7.49
CA LEU A 38 1.42 12.65 7.84
C LEU A 38 2.02 13.69 6.88
N ALA A 39 1.82 13.51 5.57
CA ALA A 39 2.32 14.45 4.58
C ALA A 39 1.60 15.81 4.69
N ARG A 40 0.29 15.84 4.99
CA ARG A 40 -0.47 17.07 5.28
C ARG A 40 -0.04 17.78 6.56
N LEU A 41 0.45 17.04 7.56
CA LEU A 41 1.08 17.61 8.76
C LEU A 41 2.49 18.15 8.47
N GLY A 42 3.04 17.87 7.30
CA GLY A 42 4.31 18.41 6.83
C GLY A 42 5.48 17.43 6.85
N TYR A 43 5.33 16.21 7.38
CA TYR A 43 6.43 15.24 7.40
C TYR A 43 6.91 14.92 5.97
N ARG A 44 8.23 15.06 5.71
CA ARG A 44 8.77 14.89 4.34
C ARG A 44 9.16 13.47 3.98
N ASN A 45 9.57 12.67 4.96
CA ASN A 45 10.18 11.35 4.71
C ASN A 45 9.19 10.21 5.02
N VAL A 46 8.02 10.25 4.37
CA VAL A 46 6.95 9.26 4.50
C VAL A 46 7.06 8.23 3.38
N HIS A 47 7.34 6.98 3.73
CA HIS A 47 7.61 5.89 2.79
C HIS A 47 6.67 4.71 3.02
N ILE A 48 6.04 4.23 1.95
CA ILE A 48 5.20 3.03 1.96
C ILE A 48 5.96 1.88 1.28
N PHE A 49 5.99 0.70 1.91
CA PHE A 49 6.53 -0.53 1.34
C PHE A 49 5.40 -1.50 1.02
N GLU A 50 5.25 -1.87 -0.25
CA GLU A 50 4.19 -2.74 -0.76
C GLU A 50 4.79 -4.04 -1.29
N LYS A 51 4.16 -5.17 -0.95
CA LYS A 51 4.59 -6.49 -1.42
C LYS A 51 4.33 -6.69 -2.91
N SER A 52 3.18 -6.24 -3.38
CA SER A 52 2.69 -6.37 -4.75
C SER A 52 3.41 -5.43 -5.72
N THR A 53 3.28 -5.72 -7.02
CA THR A 53 3.67 -4.80 -8.10
C THR A 53 2.66 -3.67 -8.30
N LYS A 54 1.44 -3.81 -7.75
CA LYS A 54 0.37 -2.81 -7.82
C LYS A 54 0.07 -2.21 -6.44
N GLU A 55 -0.21 -0.91 -6.44
CA GLU A 55 -0.63 -0.13 -5.28
C GLU A 55 -2.15 -0.24 -5.06
N GLY A 56 -2.64 0.22 -3.89
CA GLY A 56 -4.08 0.32 -3.59
C GLY A 56 -4.70 -0.87 -2.84
N GLY A 57 -3.91 -1.91 -2.54
CA GLY A 57 -4.34 -3.07 -1.73
C GLY A 57 -5.60 -3.74 -2.29
N LEU A 58 -6.55 -4.10 -1.41
CA LEU A 58 -7.80 -4.76 -1.81
C LEU A 58 -8.65 -3.91 -2.77
N SER A 59 -8.59 -2.58 -2.67
CA SER A 59 -9.32 -1.69 -3.57
C SER A 59 -8.90 -1.86 -5.02
N MET A 60 -7.62 -2.17 -5.24
CA MET A 60 -7.10 -2.50 -6.56
C MET A 60 -7.25 -4.00 -6.87
N GLY A 61 -6.87 -4.85 -5.93
CA GLY A 61 -6.73 -6.29 -6.15
C GLY A 61 -8.00 -7.13 -6.06
N GLU A 62 -9.05 -6.70 -5.35
CA GLU A 62 -10.20 -7.57 -5.06
C GLU A 62 -11.57 -6.93 -5.24
N ILE A 63 -11.72 -5.61 -5.05
CA ILE A 63 -13.00 -4.94 -5.29
C ILE A 63 -13.24 -4.85 -6.81
N PRO A 64 -14.32 -5.42 -7.35
CA PRO A 64 -14.54 -5.46 -8.81
C PRO A 64 -14.65 -4.08 -9.47
N GLN A 65 -14.22 -3.98 -10.72
CA GLN A 65 -14.21 -2.73 -11.51
C GLN A 65 -15.58 -2.04 -11.60
N PHE A 66 -16.66 -2.81 -11.71
CA PHE A 66 -18.03 -2.27 -11.78
C PHE A 66 -18.54 -1.67 -10.46
N ARG A 67 -17.83 -1.91 -9.34
CA ARG A 67 -18.12 -1.33 -8.01
C ARG A 67 -17.16 -0.21 -7.66
N LEU A 68 -15.88 -0.40 -7.94
CA LEU A 68 -14.83 0.58 -7.67
C LEU A 68 -13.91 0.68 -8.89
N PRO A 69 -14.08 1.73 -9.72
CA PRO A 69 -13.23 1.96 -10.86
C PRO A 69 -11.78 2.20 -10.46
N GLU A 70 -10.85 1.58 -11.19
CA GLU A 70 -9.41 1.77 -11.03
C GLU A 70 -8.99 3.25 -10.98
N ALA A 71 -9.60 4.09 -11.82
CA ALA A 71 -9.31 5.52 -11.89
C ALA A 71 -9.54 6.26 -10.56
N ALA A 72 -10.53 5.83 -9.76
CA ALA A 72 -10.78 6.42 -8.44
C ALA A 72 -9.65 6.11 -7.45
N VAL A 73 -9.14 4.87 -7.47
CA VAL A 73 -8.01 4.46 -6.63
C VAL A 73 -6.73 5.18 -7.05
N ASN A 74 -6.47 5.25 -8.37
CA ASN A 74 -5.31 5.97 -8.91
C ASN A 74 -5.35 7.46 -8.61
N PHE A 75 -6.54 8.08 -8.60
CA PHE A 75 -6.71 9.47 -8.19
C PHE A 75 -6.24 9.71 -6.75
N GLU A 76 -6.67 8.87 -5.80
CA GLU A 76 -6.25 8.98 -4.39
C GLU A 76 -4.75 8.73 -4.20
N LEU A 77 -4.20 7.73 -4.90
CA LEU A 77 -2.77 7.44 -4.89
C LEU A 77 -1.96 8.63 -5.43
N GLN A 78 -2.43 9.27 -6.51
CA GLN A 78 -1.76 10.43 -7.08
C GLN A 78 -1.80 11.62 -6.13
N MET A 79 -2.94 11.90 -5.48
CA MET A 79 -3.02 12.97 -4.48
C MET A 79 -2.03 12.78 -3.32
N MET A 80 -1.87 11.54 -2.85
CA MET A 80 -0.89 11.21 -1.82
C MET A 80 0.56 11.42 -2.32
N LYS A 81 0.86 10.99 -3.56
CA LYS A 81 2.17 11.18 -4.20
C LYS A 81 2.49 12.65 -4.46
N ASP A 82 1.50 13.47 -4.79
CA ASP A 82 1.66 14.92 -4.99
C ASP A 82 2.16 15.61 -3.71
N LEU A 83 1.84 15.08 -2.53
CA LEU A 83 2.37 15.55 -1.24
C LEU A 83 3.79 15.05 -0.93
N GLY A 84 4.40 14.26 -1.81
CA GLY A 84 5.78 13.78 -1.67
C GLY A 84 5.93 12.41 -0.99
N VAL A 85 4.83 11.70 -0.70
CA VAL A 85 4.89 10.33 -0.20
C VAL A 85 5.53 9.41 -1.25
N LYS A 86 6.48 8.57 -0.83
CA LYS A 86 7.14 7.60 -1.72
C LYS A 86 6.58 6.21 -1.50
N VAL A 87 6.37 5.47 -2.57
CA VAL A 87 5.89 4.08 -2.54
C VAL A 87 6.93 3.18 -3.19
N PHE A 88 7.30 2.11 -2.49
CA PHE A 88 8.24 1.08 -2.92
C PHE A 88 7.49 -0.24 -3.08
N THR A 89 7.16 -0.60 -4.31
CA THR A 89 6.53 -1.90 -4.65
C THR A 89 7.55 -3.03 -4.62
N GLU A 90 7.10 -4.28 -4.54
CA GLU A 90 7.97 -5.47 -4.47
C GLU A 90 8.89 -5.51 -3.23
N HIS A 91 8.43 -4.93 -2.12
CA HIS A 91 9.09 -4.90 -0.82
C HIS A 91 8.24 -5.66 0.22
N PRO A 92 8.28 -7.01 0.22
CA PRO A 92 7.47 -7.81 1.13
C PRO A 92 7.91 -7.64 2.58
N PHE A 93 6.94 -7.53 3.50
CA PHE A 93 7.20 -7.66 4.93
C PHE A 93 7.25 -9.14 5.30
N THR A 94 8.46 -9.67 5.48
CA THR A 94 8.71 -11.10 5.71
C THR A 94 10.01 -11.31 6.46
N THR A 95 10.12 -12.42 7.19
CA THR A 95 11.37 -12.88 7.82
C THR A 95 12.25 -13.70 6.87
N GLU A 96 11.75 -14.04 5.69
CA GLU A 96 12.53 -14.72 4.65
C GLU A 96 13.66 -13.82 4.14
N ASP A 97 14.83 -14.41 3.91
CA ASP A 97 16.00 -13.67 3.44
C ASP A 97 15.92 -13.44 1.93
N THR A 98 15.22 -12.37 1.55
CA THR A 98 15.16 -11.89 0.16
C THR A 98 15.73 -10.47 0.08
N ALA A 99 16.25 -10.10 -1.09
CA ALA A 99 16.91 -8.81 -1.30
C ALA A 99 16.05 -7.60 -0.87
N ASN A 100 14.74 -7.67 -1.12
CA ASN A 100 13.78 -6.59 -0.82
C ASN A 100 12.95 -6.84 0.45
N ALA A 101 13.28 -7.87 1.24
CA ALA A 101 12.54 -8.17 2.46
C ALA A 101 12.65 -7.02 3.47
N VAL A 102 11.49 -6.52 3.88
CA VAL A 102 11.34 -5.50 4.91
C VAL A 102 11.09 -6.18 6.24
N THR A 103 11.90 -5.83 7.24
CA THR A 103 11.68 -6.22 8.64
C THR A 103 11.72 -5.00 9.53
N ILE A 104 11.13 -5.10 10.73
CA ILE A 104 11.17 -4.02 11.72
C ILE A 104 12.62 -3.66 12.05
N GLN A 105 13.50 -4.66 12.18
CA GLN A 105 14.91 -4.44 12.50
C GLN A 105 15.64 -3.69 11.37
N LYS A 106 15.51 -4.15 10.11
CA LYS A 106 16.12 -3.47 8.96
C LYS A 106 15.66 -2.01 8.85
N LEU A 107 14.38 -1.73 9.09
CA LEU A 107 13.86 -0.37 9.09
C LEU A 107 14.45 0.48 10.22
N ARG A 108 14.56 -0.06 11.44
CA ARG A 108 15.20 0.65 12.55
C ARG A 108 16.66 0.97 12.24
N ASP A 109 17.40 0.00 11.68
CA ASP A 109 18.80 0.15 11.31
C ASP A 109 18.99 1.20 10.19
N GLN A 110 18.02 1.33 9.28
CA GLN A 110 17.98 2.36 8.24
C GLN A 110 17.55 3.76 8.75
N GLY A 111 17.27 3.88 10.05
CA GLY A 111 16.95 5.14 10.73
C GLY A 111 15.47 5.53 10.73
N TYR A 112 14.56 4.61 10.40
CA TYR A 112 13.12 4.88 10.54
C TYR A 112 12.73 5.00 12.02
N LYS A 113 12.03 6.08 12.37
CA LYS A 113 11.63 6.39 13.76
C LYS A 113 10.23 5.91 14.11
N ALA A 114 9.35 5.83 13.11
CA ALA A 114 8.01 5.32 13.28
C ALA A 114 7.71 4.30 12.18
N ILE A 115 6.99 3.24 12.55
CA ILE A 115 6.59 2.15 11.66
C ILE A 115 5.09 1.92 11.86
N PHE A 116 4.31 2.04 10.80
CA PHE A 116 2.88 1.74 10.76
C PHE A 116 2.64 0.43 10.01
N LEU A 117 1.86 -0.47 10.59
CA LEU A 117 1.54 -1.77 9.98
C LEU A 117 0.12 -1.73 9.40
N GLY A 118 0.02 -1.68 8.06
CA GLY A 118 -1.23 -1.60 7.30
C GLY A 118 -1.38 -2.69 6.24
N LEU A 119 -0.76 -3.86 6.44
CA LEU A 119 -0.69 -4.96 5.47
C LEU A 119 -1.98 -5.79 5.32
N GLY A 120 -2.96 -5.60 6.20
CA GLY A 120 -4.24 -6.31 6.18
C GLY A 120 -4.10 -7.82 6.41
N PHE A 121 -5.03 -8.59 5.85
CA PHE A 121 -5.04 -10.05 5.93
C PHE A 121 -4.77 -10.65 4.53
N PRO A 122 -3.53 -11.08 4.25
CA PRO A 122 -3.15 -11.52 2.91
C PRO A 122 -3.72 -12.90 2.55
N ASN A 123 -4.01 -13.73 3.55
CA ASN A 123 -4.43 -15.12 3.34
C ASN A 123 -5.96 -15.25 3.37
N ALA A 124 -6.50 -16.18 2.57
CA ALA A 124 -7.90 -16.55 2.64
C ALA A 124 -8.17 -17.35 3.92
N HIS A 125 -9.40 -17.23 4.43
CA HIS A 125 -9.90 -18.17 5.42
C HIS A 125 -10.28 -19.48 4.73
N SER A 126 -9.73 -20.60 5.19
CA SER A 126 -10.03 -21.94 4.67
C SER A 126 -10.49 -22.85 5.81
N ILE A 127 -11.29 -23.87 5.47
CA ILE A 127 -11.79 -24.88 6.40
C ILE A 127 -11.41 -26.28 5.90
N SER A 128 -11.29 -27.24 6.80
CA SER A 128 -10.73 -28.58 6.52
C SER A 128 -11.49 -29.37 5.46
N VAL A 129 -12.80 -29.13 5.27
CA VAL A 129 -13.60 -29.82 4.23
C VAL A 129 -13.11 -29.53 2.81
N PHE A 130 -12.38 -28.43 2.60
CA PHE A 130 -11.82 -28.06 1.29
C PHE A 130 -10.33 -28.39 1.17
N GLU A 131 -9.74 -29.11 2.12
CA GLU A 131 -8.34 -29.49 2.10
C GLU A 131 -8.03 -30.38 0.88
N GLY A 132 -6.91 -30.10 0.19
CA GLY A 132 -6.51 -30.81 -1.02
C GLY A 132 -7.25 -30.40 -2.30
N LEU A 133 -8.32 -29.61 -2.22
CA LEU A 133 -8.98 -29.08 -3.41
C LEU A 133 -8.15 -27.96 -4.06
N THR A 134 -8.08 -28.01 -5.39
CA THR A 134 -7.29 -27.08 -6.20
C THR A 134 -8.16 -26.42 -7.27
N PRO A 135 -7.65 -25.39 -7.98
CA PRO A 135 -8.33 -24.83 -9.15
C PRO A 135 -8.67 -25.86 -10.24
N ALA A 136 -7.91 -26.96 -10.35
CA ALA A 136 -8.22 -28.05 -11.29
C ALA A 136 -9.50 -28.82 -10.92
N ASN A 137 -9.89 -28.79 -9.65
CA ASN A 137 -11.15 -29.33 -9.16
C ASN A 137 -12.31 -28.32 -9.27
N GLY A 138 -12.05 -27.11 -9.78
CA GLY A 138 -13.02 -26.01 -9.81
C GLY A 138 -13.14 -25.24 -8.49
N TYR A 139 -12.26 -25.51 -7.50
CA TYR A 139 -12.24 -24.79 -6.23
C TYR A 139 -11.31 -23.58 -6.29
N LEU A 140 -11.84 -22.41 -5.91
CA LEU A 140 -11.10 -21.15 -5.81
C LEU A 140 -11.50 -20.46 -4.50
N THR A 141 -10.52 -19.94 -3.76
CA THR A 141 -10.81 -19.01 -2.67
C THR A 141 -11.08 -17.61 -3.21
N SER A 142 -11.58 -16.72 -2.35
CA SER A 142 -11.71 -15.30 -2.69
C SER A 142 -10.37 -14.67 -3.09
N LYS A 143 -9.27 -15.09 -2.45
CA LYS A 143 -7.90 -14.65 -2.77
C LYS A 143 -7.33 -15.23 -4.07
N ASP A 144 -7.98 -16.24 -4.66
CA ASP A 144 -7.63 -16.75 -5.99
C ASP A 144 -8.49 -16.12 -7.09
N PHE A 145 -9.80 -16.04 -6.86
CA PHE A 145 -10.77 -15.64 -7.88
C PHE A 145 -10.79 -14.13 -8.11
N LEU A 146 -10.94 -13.34 -7.05
CA LEU A 146 -11.13 -11.89 -7.17
C LEU A 146 -9.89 -11.19 -7.79
N PRO A 147 -8.64 -11.55 -7.44
CA PRO A 147 -7.47 -10.99 -8.10
C PRO A 147 -7.40 -11.28 -9.60
N LYS A 148 -7.80 -12.48 -10.05
CA LYS A 148 -7.85 -12.81 -11.48
C LYS A 148 -8.89 -11.96 -12.21
N VAL A 149 -10.09 -11.82 -11.63
CA VAL A 149 -11.16 -10.99 -12.19
C VAL A 149 -10.74 -9.51 -12.24
N CYS A 150 -10.14 -9.00 -11.16
CA CYS A 150 -9.65 -7.62 -11.13
C CYS A 150 -8.50 -7.40 -12.13
N ALA A 151 -7.55 -8.32 -12.24
CA ALA A 151 -6.46 -8.22 -13.21
C ALA A 151 -6.98 -8.20 -14.67
N ALA A 152 -8.02 -8.98 -14.97
CA ALA A 152 -8.62 -9.03 -16.30
C ALA A 152 -9.56 -7.85 -16.62
N SER A 153 -10.20 -7.24 -15.62
CA SER A 153 -11.18 -6.16 -15.81
C SER A 153 -10.64 -4.75 -15.54
N LYS A 154 -9.59 -4.62 -14.74
CA LYS A 154 -8.84 -3.39 -14.47
C LYS A 154 -7.61 -3.33 -15.36
N THR A 155 -7.86 -3.42 -16.66
CA THR A 155 -6.84 -3.30 -17.69
C THR A 155 -6.72 -1.84 -18.11
N CYS A 156 -5.70 -1.17 -17.59
CA CYS A 156 -5.04 0.02 -18.14
C CYS A 156 -5.92 0.98 -18.97
N SER A 157 -6.29 2.12 -18.38
CA SER A 157 -6.37 3.40 -19.10
C SER A 157 -4.98 3.97 -19.45
N ALA A 158 -3.95 3.13 -19.58
CA ALA A 158 -2.61 3.54 -20.00
C ALA A 158 -2.55 3.71 -21.53
N LYS A 159 -3.40 4.59 -22.09
CA LYS A 159 -3.23 5.24 -23.39
C LYS A 159 -4.07 6.53 -23.41
N SER A 160 -3.47 7.63 -23.00
CA SER A 160 -3.78 8.99 -23.48
C SER A 160 -2.56 9.86 -23.30
#